data_AF-A0A921GH83-F1
#
_entry.id   AF-A0A921GH83-F1
#
_cell.length_a   1.000
_cell.length_b   1.000
_cell.length_c   1.000
_cell.angle_alpha   90.00
_cell.angle_beta   90.00
_cell.angle_gamma   90.00
#
_symmetry.space_group_name_H-M   'P 1'
#
loop_
_entity.id
_entity.type
_entity.pdbx_description
1 polymer ?
#
loop_
_entity_poly.entity_id
_entity_poly.type
_entity_poly.pdbx_seq_one_letter_code
_entity_poly.pdbx_strand_id
1 'polypeptide(L)'
;MTDYSAGAIALATSDELAASFSADRANRVARNAVTSMNVHAAARDVSRMRAYHDTFRVSRLRTGKVTNQRHSGRCWMFSAFNVARAATMELLDVDDFEFSQAF
;
A
#
# COMPACT_ATOMS: atom_id res chain seq x y z
N MET A 1 31.53 -32.04 12.96
CA MET A 1 31.54 -30.56 12.95
C MET A 1 30.28 -30.07 12.26
N THR A 2 29.17 -30.05 13.00
CA THR A 2 27.89 -29.45 12.59
C THR A 2 27.12 -29.09 13.86
N ASP A 3 27.65 -28.12 14.61
CA ASP A 3 26.88 -27.46 15.67
C ASP A 3 25.94 -26.45 15.00
N TYR A 4 24.78 -26.93 14.56
CA TYR A 4 23.69 -26.06 14.17
C TYR A 4 22.99 -25.59 15.45
N SER A 5 23.00 -24.28 15.69
CA SER A 5 22.32 -23.61 16.81
C SER A 5 20.87 -24.09 16.95
N ALA A 6 20.37 -24.22 18.18
CA ALA A 6 18.97 -24.57 18.44
C ALA A 6 18.04 -23.55 17.75
N GLY A 7 17.35 -23.98 16.69
CA GLY A 7 16.52 -23.13 15.83
C GLY A 7 17.03 -22.95 14.39
N ALA A 8 18.20 -23.49 14.05
CA ALA A 8 18.70 -23.49 12.68
C ALA A 8 17.94 -24.51 11.82
N ILE A 9 17.61 -24.10 10.59
CA ILE A 9 17.02 -25.00 9.59
C ILE A 9 18.11 -25.97 9.10
N ALA A 10 17.83 -27.26 9.18
CA ALA A 10 18.73 -28.28 8.66
C ALA A 10 18.84 -28.16 7.12
N LEU A 11 20.04 -28.35 6.57
CA LEU A 11 20.29 -28.26 5.13
C LEU A 11 19.36 -29.18 4.31
N ALA A 12 19.16 -30.41 4.78
CA ALA A 12 18.24 -31.36 4.14
C ALA A 12 16.80 -30.81 4.02
N THR A 13 16.30 -30.15 5.07
CA THR A 13 14.97 -29.53 5.06
C THR A 13 14.90 -28.35 4.08
N SER A 14 15.97 -27.54 4.01
CA SER A 14 16.06 -26.45 3.03
C SER A 14 16.02 -26.97 1.59
N ASP A 15 16.76 -28.04 1.31
CA ASP A 15 16.82 -28.66 -0.02
C ASP A 15 15.47 -29.26 -0.42
N GLU A 16 14.78 -29.92 0.51
CA GLU A 16 13.43 -30.45 0.29
C GLU A 16 12.41 -29.35 -0.01
N LEU A 17 12.46 -28.23 0.73
CA LEU A 17 11.60 -27.06 0.47
C LEU A 17 11.90 -26.43 -0.89
N ALA A 18 13.16 -26.32 -1.28
CA ALA A 18 13.55 -25.78 -2.58
C ALA A 18 13.09 -26.67 -3.75
N ALA A 19 13.20 -28.00 -3.57
CA ALA A 19 12.75 -28.98 -4.55
C ALA A 19 11.21 -28.96 -4.71
N SER A 20 10.47 -29.00 -3.60
CA SER A 20 9.00 -28.95 -3.62
C SER A 20 8.47 -27.62 -4.19
N PHE A 21 9.09 -26.49 -3.85
CA PHE A 21 8.76 -25.19 -4.44
C PHE A 21 8.98 -25.21 -5.96
N SER A 22 10.11 -25.73 -6.41
CA SER A 22 10.47 -25.77 -7.82
C SER A 22 9.68 -26.80 -8.62
N ALA A 23 8.99 -27.75 -7.99
CA ALA A 23 8.14 -28.73 -8.66
C ALA A 23 6.88 -28.10 -9.27
N ASP A 24 6.30 -27.08 -8.62
CA ASP A 24 5.10 -26.40 -9.12
C ASP A 24 5.44 -25.36 -10.20
N ARG A 25 4.73 -25.44 -11.33
CA ARG A 25 4.83 -24.47 -12.44
C ARG A 25 4.46 -23.06 -11.99
N ALA A 26 3.42 -22.92 -11.16
CA ALA A 26 2.96 -21.61 -10.69
C ALA A 26 4.05 -20.90 -9.88
N ASN A 27 4.73 -21.63 -8.99
CA ASN A 27 5.85 -21.13 -8.20
C ASN A 27 7.02 -20.67 -9.06
N ARG A 28 7.39 -21.44 -10.10
CA ARG A 28 8.46 -21.05 -11.04
C ARG A 28 8.13 -19.74 -11.78
N VAL A 29 6.89 -19.62 -12.27
CA VAL A 29 6.42 -18.41 -12.96
C VAL A 29 6.39 -17.22 -12.02
N ALA A 30 5.83 -17.38 -10.81
CA ALA A 30 5.77 -16.33 -9.80
C ALA A 30 7.17 -15.85 -9.39
N ARG A 31 8.10 -16.78 -9.14
CA ARG A 31 9.50 -16.45 -8.82
C ARG A 31 10.12 -15.61 -9.93
N ASN A 32 10.06 -16.08 -11.19
CA ASN A 32 10.67 -15.38 -12.31
C ASN A 32 10.11 -13.95 -12.45
N ALA A 33 8.79 -13.80 -12.35
CA ALA A 33 8.13 -12.49 -12.40
C ALA A 33 8.60 -11.56 -11.26
N VAL A 34 8.57 -12.03 -10.00
CA VAL A 34 8.98 -11.21 -8.85
C VAL A 34 10.45 -10.80 -8.96
N THR A 35 11.33 -11.72 -9.37
CA THR A 35 12.77 -11.44 -9.54
C THR A 35 13.06 -10.47 -10.68
N SER A 36 12.21 -10.41 -11.72
CA SER A 36 12.42 -9.50 -12.86
C SER A 36 11.81 -8.11 -12.66
N MET A 37 10.69 -8.00 -11.94
CA MET A 37 9.90 -6.77 -11.92
C MET A 37 9.37 -6.31 -10.55
N ASN A 38 9.85 -6.89 -9.44
CA ASN A 38 9.38 -6.69 -8.07
C ASN A 38 8.00 -7.28 -7.76
N VAL A 39 7.70 -7.46 -6.46
CA VAL A 39 6.49 -8.13 -5.98
C VAL A 39 5.20 -7.38 -6.31
N HIS A 40 5.20 -6.05 -6.19
CA HIS A 40 3.99 -5.26 -6.41
C HIS A 40 3.58 -5.26 -7.88
N ALA A 41 4.53 -5.12 -8.80
CA ALA A 41 4.22 -5.14 -10.22
C ALA A 41 3.86 -6.56 -10.69
N ALA A 42 4.54 -7.60 -10.20
CA ALA A 42 4.24 -8.99 -10.52
C ALA A 42 2.85 -9.44 -10.01
N ALA A 43 2.41 -8.93 -8.85
CA ALA A 43 1.13 -9.27 -8.24
C ALA A 43 -0.06 -8.43 -8.74
N ARG A 44 0.11 -7.58 -9.78
CA ARG A 44 -0.99 -6.76 -10.30
C ARG A 44 -2.08 -7.61 -10.95
N ASP A 45 -3.29 -7.49 -10.43
CA ASP A 45 -4.49 -8.11 -10.99
C ASP A 45 -5.27 -7.10 -11.85
N VAL A 46 -5.09 -7.21 -13.16
CA VAL A 46 -5.76 -6.34 -14.14
C VAL A 46 -7.28 -6.50 -14.14
N SER A 47 -7.81 -7.66 -13.71
CA SER A 47 -9.26 -7.89 -13.67
C SER A 47 -9.91 -7.06 -12.56
N ARG A 48 -9.28 -7.02 -11.39
CA ARG A 48 -9.71 -6.17 -10.27
C ARG A 48 -9.56 -4.69 -10.59
N MET A 49 -8.50 -4.30 -11.29
CA MET A 49 -8.33 -2.90 -11.72
C MET A 49 -9.43 -2.45 -12.68
N ARG A 50 -9.92 -3.33 -13.55
CA ARG A 50 -11.03 -3.02 -14.48
C ARG A 50 -12.39 -2.92 -13.78
N ALA A 51 -12.59 -3.69 -12.72
CA ALA A 51 -13.82 -3.67 -11.94
C ALA A 51 -13.87 -2.53 -10.91
N TYR A 52 -12.78 -1.79 -10.73
CA TYR A 52 -12.74 -0.63 -9.84
C TYR A 52 -13.58 0.52 -10.40
N HIS A 53 -14.36 1.15 -9.52
CA HIS A 53 -15.18 2.33 -9.84
C HIS A 53 -15.06 3.32 -8.68
N ASP A 54 -14.93 4.60 -9.02
CA ASP A 54 -14.84 5.74 -8.12
C ASP A 54 -16.14 6.58 -8.13
N THR A 55 -17.21 6.02 -8.68
CA THR A 55 -18.55 6.62 -8.69
C THR A 55 -19.34 6.14 -7.48
N PHE A 56 -19.73 7.08 -6.62
CA PHE A 56 -20.50 6.79 -5.41
C PHE A 56 -21.91 7.36 -5.51
N ARG A 57 -22.91 6.64 -4.97
CA ARG A 57 -24.32 7.09 -4.95
C ARG A 57 -24.52 8.40 -4.19
N VAL A 58 -23.70 8.63 -3.17
CA VAL A 58 -23.71 9.85 -2.37
C VAL A 58 -22.52 10.70 -2.77
N SER A 59 -22.81 11.85 -3.39
CA SER A 59 -21.79 12.86 -3.65
C SER A 59 -21.54 13.69 -2.38
N ARG A 60 -20.29 14.06 -2.15
CA ARG A 60 -19.90 15.06 -1.15
C ARG A 60 -19.36 16.28 -1.89
N LEU A 61 -19.60 17.48 -1.34
CA LEU A 61 -18.97 18.69 -1.83
C LEU A 61 -17.45 18.56 -1.74
N ARG A 62 -16.77 19.11 -2.75
CA ARG A 62 -15.30 19.07 -2.82
C ARG A 62 -14.72 19.87 -1.66
N THR A 63 -14.02 19.20 -0.75
CA THR A 63 -13.34 19.80 0.39
C THR A 63 -12.04 20.49 -0.03
N GLY A 64 -12.10 21.52 -0.87
CA GLY A 64 -10.92 22.29 -1.30
C GLY A 64 -9.92 21.49 -2.14
N LYS A 65 -8.67 21.95 -2.20
CA LYS A 65 -7.57 21.28 -2.93
C LYS A 65 -6.98 20.11 -2.13
N VAL A 66 -6.33 19.18 -2.84
CA VAL A 66 -5.66 18.03 -2.24
C VAL A 66 -4.41 18.49 -1.48
N THR A 67 -4.29 18.07 -0.22
CA THR A 67 -3.14 18.38 0.65
C THR A 67 -2.00 17.37 0.44
N ASN A 68 -0.74 17.79 0.68
CA ASN A 68 0.44 16.94 0.49
C ASN A 68 1.41 17.02 1.68
N GLN A 69 1.53 15.92 2.44
CA GLN A 69 2.44 15.81 3.59
C GLN A 69 3.93 15.72 3.21
N ARG A 70 4.23 15.48 1.92
CA ARG A 70 5.57 15.24 1.37
C ARG A 70 6.27 14.09 2.11
N HIS A 71 7.59 14.13 2.22
CA HIS A 71 8.40 13.14 2.92
C HIS A 71 8.34 13.31 4.45
N SER A 72 7.14 13.23 5.03
CA SER A 72 6.94 13.28 6.48
C SER A 72 5.92 12.25 6.95
N GLY A 73 5.95 11.88 8.24
CA GLY A 73 5.01 10.95 8.87
C GLY A 73 3.71 11.60 9.37
N ARG A 74 3.32 12.76 8.85
CA ARG A 74 2.21 13.59 9.40
C ARG A 74 0.82 13.20 8.87
N CYS A 75 0.66 12.01 8.29
CA CYS A 75 -0.61 11.59 7.68
C CYS A 75 -1.81 11.72 8.63
N TRP A 76 -1.61 11.43 9.91
CA TRP A 76 -2.65 11.53 10.94
C TRP A 76 -3.16 12.97 11.11
N MET A 77 -2.24 13.95 11.13
CA MET A 77 -2.57 15.37 11.25
C MET A 77 -3.22 15.92 9.98
N PHE A 78 -2.70 15.54 8.81
CA PHE A 78 -3.31 15.88 7.52
C PHE A 78 -4.74 15.32 7.41
N SER A 79 -4.97 14.10 7.88
CA SER A 79 -6.29 13.47 7.89
C SER A 79 -7.26 14.21 8.81
N ALA A 80 -6.85 14.54 10.03
CA ALA A 80 -7.66 15.30 10.98
C ALA A 80 -8.04 16.69 10.44
N PHE A 81 -7.07 17.42 9.88
CA PHE A 81 -7.30 18.76 9.34
C PHE A 81 -8.13 18.75 8.05
N ASN A 82 -8.02 17.71 7.21
CA ASN A 82 -8.88 17.54 6.04
C ASN A 82 -10.36 17.32 6.42
N VAL A 83 -10.64 16.73 7.57
CA VAL A 83 -12.01 16.61 8.10
C VAL A 83 -12.47 17.95 8.67
N ALA A 84 -11.65 18.58 9.54
CA ALA A 84 -12.01 19.84 10.19
C ALA A 84 -12.24 20.98 9.19
N ARG A 85 -11.46 21.06 8.11
CA ARG A 85 -11.54 22.16 7.15
C ARG A 85 -12.87 22.22 6.41
N ALA A 86 -13.59 21.11 6.28
CA ALA A 86 -14.89 21.10 5.60
C ALA A 86 -15.87 22.08 6.26
N ALA A 87 -16.02 21.98 7.58
CA ALA A 87 -16.87 22.88 8.36
C ALA A 87 -16.31 24.31 8.41
N THR A 88 -14.97 24.46 8.45
CA THR A 88 -14.35 25.80 8.44
C THR A 88 -14.55 26.53 7.12
N MET A 89 -14.48 25.83 5.99
CA MET A 89 -14.76 26.40 4.66
C MET A 89 -16.20 26.87 4.54
N GLU A 90 -17.15 26.07 5.04
CA GLU A 90 -18.57 26.45 5.11
C GLU A 90 -18.80 27.66 6.02
N LEU A 91 -18.12 27.74 7.17
CA LEU A 91 -18.25 28.85 8.10
C LEU A 91 -17.67 30.17 7.56
N LEU A 92 -16.55 30.09 6.85
CA LEU A 92 -15.82 31.26 6.33
C LEU A 92 -16.27 31.68 4.92
N ASP A 93 -17.12 30.88 4.26
CA ASP A 93 -17.56 31.07 2.88
C ASP A 93 -16.39 31.21 1.89
N VAL A 94 -15.47 30.25 1.93
CA VAL A 94 -14.28 30.21 1.06
C VAL A 94 -14.21 28.93 0.24
N ASP A 95 -13.74 29.05 -1.00
CA ASP A 95 -13.60 27.92 -1.94
C ASP A 95 -12.48 26.94 -1.56
N ASP A 96 -11.48 27.38 -0.80
CA ASP A 96 -10.31 26.59 -0.41
C ASP A 96 -9.73 27.08 0.92
N PHE A 97 -9.34 26.14 1.78
CA PHE A 97 -8.75 26.42 3.09
C PHE A 97 -7.81 25.28 3.52
N GLU A 98 -6.72 25.64 4.19
CA GLU A 98 -5.82 24.69 4.86
C GLU A 98 -5.40 25.21 6.24
N PHE A 99 -5.44 24.34 7.23
CA PHE A 99 -4.78 24.58 8.52
C PHE A 99 -3.27 24.44 8.37
N SER A 100 -2.51 25.22 9.15
CA SER A 100 -1.05 25.03 9.23
C SER A 100 -0.74 23.64 9.77
N GLN A 101 -0.20 22.75 8.95
CA GLN A 101 0.21 21.40 9.36
C GLN A 101 1.64 21.36 9.92
N ALA A 102 2.25 22.52 10.17
CA ALA A 102 3.57 22.66 10.79
C ALA A 102 3.49 23.25 12.20
N PHE A 103 2.31 23.69 12.62
CA PHE A 103 2.00 24.16 13.96
C PHE A 103 1.37 23.02 14.75
#